data_AF-A2C180-F1
#
_entry.id   AF-A2C180-F1
#
_cell.length_a   1.000
_cell.length_b   1.000
_cell.length_c   1.000
_cell.angle_alpha   90.00
_cell.angle_beta   90.00
_cell.angle_gamma   90.00
#
_symmetry.space_group_name_H-M   'P 1'
#
loop_
_entity.id
_entity.type
_entity.pdbx_description
1 polymer ?
#
loop_
_entity_poly.entity_id
_entity_poly.type
_entity_poly.pdbx_seq_one_letter_code
_entity_poly.pdbx_strand_id
1 'polypeptide(L)'
;MIIEARLINFEVKEEQNHQKESEQLNFLDETTKEIANEKEKDLGVKSPLQSKDERFGILRNEHFPENILILDTETTGLDNENDDCLEVGSILFNVKSRSVLAQQSFLLPVEINNAEKINNIPAEITRLPQPLSEAIKYFESLVRVSNVIVAHNAEFDKKWFGLKKLPQIEKPWICSMDDITWPADRQLKTRPSVRDLALAYGVPVWNAHRALTDCIYLAEVFIRCTELEKLLIRALEPKVLLRAEISYEDRYLAKNAGFRWNDAIKGAWSRKMSRRDKEKLEFPVHEVDFHA
;
A
#
# COMPACT_ATOMS: atom_id res chain seq x y z
N MET A 1 1.78 20.06 -51.26
CA MET A 1 2.91 19.93 -50.31
C MET A 1 2.54 19.49 -48.89
N ILE A 2 1.27 19.48 -48.45
CA ILE A 2 0.91 19.06 -47.06
C ILE A 2 0.42 17.59 -46.98
N ILE A 3 0.00 16.99 -48.10
CA ILE A 3 -0.58 15.62 -48.12
C ILE A 3 0.51 14.53 -48.07
N GLU A 4 1.65 14.71 -48.74
CA GLU A 4 2.74 13.72 -48.75
C GLU A 4 3.41 13.55 -47.38
N ALA A 5 3.58 14.64 -46.60
CA ALA A 5 4.17 14.57 -45.27
C ALA A 5 3.31 13.81 -44.24
N ARG A 6 2.00 13.64 -44.47
CA ARG A 6 1.11 12.86 -43.60
C ARG A 6 1.14 11.36 -43.92
N LEU A 7 1.31 10.99 -45.19
CA LEU A 7 1.40 9.59 -45.61
C LEU A 7 2.72 8.97 -45.16
N ILE A 8 3.84 9.69 -45.30
CA ILE A 8 5.16 9.24 -44.84
C ILE A 8 5.17 9.03 -43.31
N ASN A 9 4.52 9.92 -42.55
CA ASN A 9 4.41 9.77 -41.08
C ASN A 9 3.46 8.64 -40.64
N PHE A 10 2.59 8.15 -41.53
CA PHE A 10 1.71 7.02 -41.27
C PHE A 10 2.42 5.69 -41.55
N GLU A 11 3.10 5.57 -42.70
CA GLU A 11 3.91 4.39 -43.05
C GLU A 11 5.05 4.15 -42.04
N VAL A 12 5.76 5.21 -41.62
CA VAL A 12 6.82 5.08 -40.59
C VAL A 12 6.26 4.62 -39.24
N LYS A 13 5.02 4.96 -38.91
CA LYS A 13 4.37 4.49 -37.68
C LYS A 13 3.91 3.03 -37.79
N GLU A 14 3.42 2.58 -38.94
CA GLU A 14 3.06 1.17 -39.16
C GLU A 14 4.30 0.26 -39.14
N GLU A 15 5.41 0.67 -39.76
CA GLU A 15 6.68 -0.08 -39.71
C GLU A 15 7.22 -0.20 -38.28
N GLN A 16 7.18 0.88 -37.50
CA GLN A 16 7.60 0.85 -36.09
C GLN A 16 6.69 -0.04 -35.22
N ASN A 17 5.40 -0.13 -35.54
CA ASN A 17 4.46 -0.97 -34.80
C ASN A 17 4.65 -2.45 -35.15
N HIS A 18 4.85 -2.78 -36.43
CA HIS A 18 5.19 -4.12 -36.88
C HIS A 18 6.52 -4.60 -36.31
N GLN A 19 7.51 -3.71 -36.19
CA GLN A 19 8.78 -4.06 -35.58
C GLN A 19 8.62 -4.40 -34.09
N LYS A 20 7.84 -3.63 -33.33
CA LYS A 20 7.52 -3.94 -31.92
C LYS A 20 6.73 -5.22 -31.74
N GLU A 21 5.75 -5.49 -32.60
CA GLU A 21 4.99 -6.76 -32.57
C GLU A 21 5.92 -7.95 -32.89
N SER A 22 6.84 -7.80 -33.85
CA SER A 22 7.81 -8.84 -34.19
C SER A 22 8.81 -9.11 -33.07
N GLU A 23 9.25 -8.07 -32.34
CA GLU A 23 10.12 -8.21 -31.17
C GLU A 23 9.41 -8.91 -30.01
N GLN A 24 8.13 -8.58 -29.76
CA GLN A 24 7.32 -9.28 -28.75
C GLN A 24 7.06 -10.75 -29.11
N LEU A 25 6.77 -11.05 -30.38
CA LEU A 25 6.56 -12.42 -30.86
C LEU A 25 7.85 -13.25 -30.76
N ASN A 26 9.00 -12.68 -31.11
CA ASN A 26 10.29 -13.36 -30.99
C ASN A 26 10.66 -13.63 -29.52
N PHE A 27 10.40 -12.67 -28.62
CA PHE A 27 10.61 -12.86 -27.18
C PHE A 27 9.74 -13.98 -26.60
N LEU A 28 8.46 -14.06 -27.02
CA LEU A 28 7.56 -15.15 -26.62
C LEU A 28 8.05 -16.50 -27.14
N ASP A 29 8.53 -16.56 -28.39
CA ASP A 29 8.99 -17.81 -29.01
C ASP A 29 10.32 -18.31 -28.40
N GLU A 30 11.23 -17.42 -28.04
CA GLU A 30 12.46 -17.75 -27.30
C GLU A 30 12.15 -18.26 -25.88
N THR A 31 11.25 -17.59 -25.16
CA THR A 31 10.81 -18.03 -23.81
C THR A 31 10.16 -19.42 -23.87
N THR A 32 9.38 -19.69 -24.93
CA THR A 32 8.71 -20.98 -25.11
C THR A 32 9.72 -22.11 -25.40
N LYS A 33 10.79 -21.81 -26.16
CA LYS A 33 11.89 -22.74 -26.43
C LYS A 33 12.76 -23.02 -25.20
N GLU A 34 13.00 -22.02 -24.35
CA GLU A 34 13.71 -22.21 -23.08
C GLU A 34 12.93 -23.12 -22.12
N ILE A 35 11.62 -22.90 -21.98
CA ILE A 35 10.74 -23.73 -21.14
C ILE A 35 10.65 -25.17 -21.68
N ALA A 36 10.67 -25.36 -23.00
CA ALA A 36 10.68 -26.69 -23.62
C ALA A 36 12.01 -27.42 -23.36
N ASN A 37 13.15 -26.72 -23.45
CA ASN A 37 14.48 -27.29 -23.17
C ASN A 37 14.68 -27.63 -21.69
N GLU A 38 14.08 -26.88 -20.75
CA GLU A 38 14.12 -27.22 -19.33
C GLU A 38 13.31 -28.47 -19.00
N LYS A 39 12.15 -28.66 -19.66
CA LYS A 39 11.32 -29.87 -19.46
C LYS A 39 11.95 -31.15 -20.01
N GLU A 40 12.82 -31.07 -21.03
CA GLU A 40 13.54 -32.24 -21.54
C GLU A 40 14.75 -32.65 -20.69
N LYS A 41 15.29 -31.76 -19.85
CA LYS A 41 16.43 -32.06 -18.96
C LYS A 41 16.06 -32.74 -17.64
N ASP A 42 14.78 -32.75 -17.24
CA ASP A 42 14.34 -33.28 -15.94
C ASP A 42 13.86 -34.75 -15.97
N LEU A 43 14.01 -35.43 -17.12
CA LEU A 43 13.65 -36.85 -17.30
C LEU A 43 14.89 -37.73 -17.44
N GLY A 44 15.73 -37.77 -16.40
CA GLY A 44 16.74 -38.82 -16.32
C GLY A 44 17.80 -38.61 -15.26
N VAL A 45 17.62 -39.19 -14.07
CA VAL A 45 18.56 -40.12 -13.39
C VAL A 45 17.95 -40.50 -12.03
N LYS A 46 17.65 -41.79 -11.85
CA LYS A 46 17.40 -42.41 -10.54
C LYS A 46 18.73 -42.84 -9.92
N SER A 47 18.99 -42.50 -8.65
CA SER A 47 19.88 -43.26 -7.78
C SER A 47 19.71 -42.83 -6.30
N PRO A 48 19.76 -43.76 -5.32
CA PRO A 48 19.23 -43.55 -3.98
C PRO A 48 20.32 -43.25 -2.94
N LEU A 49 20.11 -42.22 -2.12
CA LEU A 49 20.74 -42.09 -0.81
C LEU A 49 19.72 -41.55 0.20
N GLN A 50 19.16 -42.49 0.96
CA GLN A 50 18.49 -42.20 2.22
C GLN A 50 19.55 -41.81 3.26
N SER A 51 19.51 -40.58 3.76
CA SER A 51 19.97 -40.30 5.13
C SER A 51 19.44 -38.98 5.67
N LYS A 52 18.50 -39.10 6.63
CA LYS A 52 18.52 -38.41 7.93
C LYS A 52 18.40 -36.87 8.00
N ASP A 53 17.57 -36.23 7.18
CA ASP A 53 17.22 -34.80 7.36
C ASP A 53 15.72 -34.49 7.53
N GLU A 54 14.86 -35.48 7.78
CA GLU A 54 13.41 -35.24 8.05
C GLU A 54 13.09 -34.78 9.48
N ARG A 55 14.05 -34.22 10.21
CA ARG A 55 13.84 -33.71 11.59
C ARG A 55 14.27 -32.26 11.80
N PHE A 56 14.15 -31.43 10.75
CA PHE A 56 14.16 -29.99 10.91
C PHE A 56 12.77 -29.40 10.66
N GLY A 57 12.13 -29.02 11.77
CA GLY A 57 11.24 -27.87 11.80
C GLY A 57 9.84 -28.13 11.27
N ILE A 58 8.92 -28.40 12.19
CA ILE A 58 7.61 -27.77 12.16
C ILE A 58 7.87 -26.25 12.20
N LEU A 59 8.23 -25.67 11.05
CA LEU A 59 8.25 -24.23 10.86
C LEU A 59 6.79 -23.81 10.98
N ARG A 60 6.50 -22.94 11.94
CA ARG A 60 5.21 -22.23 11.94
C ARG A 60 5.11 -21.61 10.55
N ASN A 61 4.13 -22.05 9.76
CA ASN A 61 3.70 -21.29 8.59
C ASN A 61 3.14 -19.98 9.16
N GLU A 62 3.98 -18.97 9.38
CA GLU A 62 3.51 -17.61 9.57
C GLU A 62 2.87 -17.22 8.24
N HIS A 63 1.55 -17.37 8.18
CA HIS A 63 0.77 -17.09 6.99
C HIS A 63 0.68 -15.56 6.85
N PHE A 64 1.48 -14.99 5.95
CA PHE A 64 1.33 -13.60 5.54
C PHE A 64 0.03 -13.43 4.73
N PRO A 65 -0.58 -12.23 4.72
CA PRO A 65 -1.75 -11.98 3.88
C PRO A 65 -1.37 -12.14 2.39
N GLU A 66 -2.05 -13.02 1.67
CA GLU A 66 -1.77 -13.30 0.26
C GLU A 66 -2.13 -12.11 -0.63
N ASN A 67 -3.34 -11.57 -0.44
CA ASN A 67 -3.82 -10.38 -1.14
C ASN A 67 -4.05 -9.25 -0.15
N ILE A 68 -3.53 -8.07 -0.48
CA ILE A 68 -3.78 -6.84 0.27
C ILE A 68 -4.51 -5.84 -0.62
N LEU A 69 -5.38 -5.03 -0.05
CA LEU A 69 -5.95 -3.88 -0.74
C LEU A 69 -5.25 -2.63 -0.24
N ILE A 70 -4.40 -2.05 -1.09
CA ILE A 70 -3.83 -0.74 -0.85
C ILE A 70 -4.94 0.30 -1.08
N LEU A 71 -5.10 1.23 -0.16
CA LEU A 71 -6.22 2.16 -0.14
C LEU A 71 -5.75 3.56 0.26
N ASP A 72 -6.36 4.57 -0.36
CA ASP A 72 -6.18 5.97 -0.03
C ASP A 72 -7.47 6.76 -0.34
N THR A 73 -7.68 7.87 0.35
CA THR A 73 -8.87 8.73 0.20
C THR A 73 -8.49 10.21 0.09
N GLU A 74 -9.16 10.93 -0.83
CA GLU A 74 -9.16 12.39 -0.82
C GLU A 74 -10.46 12.92 -0.24
N THR A 75 -10.37 14.00 0.52
CA THR A 75 -11.47 14.52 1.34
C THR A 75 -11.56 16.03 1.25
N THR A 76 -12.73 16.58 1.56
CA THR A 76 -12.95 18.05 1.53
C THR A 76 -12.33 18.75 2.74
N GLY A 77 -11.95 17.97 3.77
CA GLY A 77 -11.31 18.40 5.00
C GLY A 77 -10.98 17.20 5.91
N LEU A 78 -10.73 17.46 7.20
CA LEU A 78 -10.18 16.46 8.12
C LEU A 78 -11.23 15.84 9.05
N ASP A 79 -12.46 16.33 9.08
CA ASP A 79 -13.48 15.92 10.06
C ASP A 79 -14.59 15.11 9.38
N ASN A 80 -14.74 13.83 9.72
CA ASN A 80 -15.75 12.98 9.07
C ASN A 80 -17.20 13.29 9.48
N GLU A 81 -17.42 14.14 10.49
CA GLU A 81 -18.74 14.65 10.82
C GLU A 81 -19.16 15.79 9.86
N ASN A 82 -18.22 16.69 9.55
CA ASN A 82 -18.49 17.95 8.84
C ASN A 82 -18.00 17.98 7.39
N ASP A 83 -17.06 17.11 7.02
CA ASP A 83 -16.46 17.00 5.70
C ASP A 83 -16.92 15.71 4.97
N ASP A 84 -16.57 15.61 3.70
CA ASP A 84 -16.90 14.48 2.83
C ASP A 84 -15.64 13.86 2.21
N CYS A 85 -15.68 12.54 2.01
CA CYS A 85 -14.75 11.87 1.10
C CYS A 85 -15.21 12.12 -0.35
N LEU A 86 -14.28 12.49 -1.23
CA LEU A 86 -14.55 12.84 -2.63
C LEU A 86 -13.77 12.01 -3.66
N GLU A 87 -12.72 11.28 -3.26
CA GLU A 87 -12.04 10.27 -4.10
C GLU A 87 -11.68 9.05 -3.26
N VAL A 88 -11.83 7.86 -3.84
CA VAL A 88 -11.27 6.61 -3.30
C VAL A 88 -10.36 5.99 -4.35
N GLY A 89 -9.10 5.80 -3.99
CA GLY A 89 -8.11 5.06 -4.78
C GLY A 89 -7.84 3.71 -4.15
N SER A 90 -7.77 2.65 -4.95
CA SER A 90 -7.44 1.33 -4.43
C SER A 90 -6.66 0.46 -5.42
N ILE A 91 -5.77 -0.38 -4.89
CA ILE A 91 -4.97 -1.36 -5.63
C ILE A 91 -5.02 -2.70 -4.92
N LEU A 92 -5.58 -3.71 -5.59
CA LEU A 92 -5.48 -5.10 -5.15
C LEU A 92 -4.09 -5.62 -5.53
N PHE A 93 -3.29 -5.93 -4.52
CA PHE A 93 -1.90 -6.33 -4.67
C PHE A 93 -1.69 -7.74 -4.11
N ASN A 94 -1.11 -8.63 -4.92
CA ASN A 94 -0.70 -9.95 -4.46
C ASN A 94 0.70 -9.87 -3.88
N VAL A 95 0.84 -10.23 -2.61
CA VAL A 95 2.09 -10.11 -1.87
C VAL A 95 3.14 -11.02 -2.47
N LYS A 96 2.89 -12.32 -2.58
CA LYS A 96 3.90 -13.31 -3.00
C LYS A 96 4.48 -13.02 -4.39
N SER A 97 3.63 -12.71 -5.36
CA SER A 97 4.07 -12.43 -6.74
C SER A 97 4.50 -10.98 -6.97
N ARG A 98 4.36 -10.10 -5.98
CA ARG A 98 4.60 -8.66 -6.10
C ARG A 98 3.83 -8.01 -7.26
N SER A 99 2.63 -8.50 -7.55
CA SER A 99 1.85 -8.08 -8.72
C SER A 99 0.62 -7.27 -8.33
N VAL A 100 0.35 -6.20 -9.09
CA VAL A 100 -0.94 -5.52 -9.08
C VAL A 100 -1.95 -6.39 -9.85
N LEU A 101 -3.00 -6.84 -9.19
CA LEU A 101 -4.07 -7.64 -9.79
C LEU A 101 -5.19 -6.75 -10.35
N ALA A 102 -5.47 -5.65 -9.67
CA ALA A 102 -6.48 -4.68 -10.06
C ALA A 102 -6.17 -3.32 -9.45
N GLN A 103 -6.61 -2.25 -10.12
CA GLN A 103 -6.53 -0.89 -9.60
C GLN A 103 -7.77 -0.10 -10.03
N GLN A 104 -8.19 0.84 -9.19
CA GLN A 104 -9.38 1.65 -9.43
C GLN A 104 -9.26 3.00 -8.73
N SER A 105 -9.77 4.05 -9.36
CA SER A 105 -10.16 5.30 -8.69
C SER A 105 -11.60 5.65 -9.05
N PHE A 106 -12.35 6.24 -8.13
CA PHE A 106 -13.66 6.82 -8.40
C PHE A 106 -13.91 8.04 -7.51
N LEU A 107 -14.69 8.99 -8.04
CA LEU A 107 -15.06 10.20 -7.31
C LEU A 107 -16.43 10.03 -6.63
N LEU A 108 -16.59 10.69 -5.50
CA LEU A 108 -17.85 10.81 -4.78
C LEU A 108 -18.35 12.24 -4.94
N PRO A 109 -19.61 12.46 -5.37
CA PRO A 109 -20.14 13.80 -5.56
C PRO A 109 -20.16 14.61 -4.27
N VAL A 110 -19.56 15.79 -4.30
CA VAL A 110 -19.56 16.81 -3.22
C VAL A 110 -19.96 18.18 -3.79
N GLU A 111 -20.50 19.05 -2.94
CA GLU A 111 -20.89 20.41 -3.35
C GLU A 111 -19.71 21.39 -3.33
N ILE A 112 -18.89 21.31 -2.27
CA ILE A 112 -17.76 22.20 -2.00
C ILE A 112 -16.54 21.35 -1.64
N ASN A 113 -15.35 21.73 -2.10
CA ASN A 113 -14.08 21.13 -1.70
C ASN A 113 -13.12 22.19 -1.13
N ASN A 114 -13.07 22.31 0.20
CA ASN A 114 -12.14 23.25 0.86
C ASN A 114 -10.67 22.83 0.73
N ALA A 115 -10.41 21.56 0.40
CA ALA A 115 -9.08 20.99 0.22
C ALA A 115 -8.63 20.96 -1.26
N GLU A 116 -9.31 21.65 -2.18
CA GLU A 116 -8.99 21.62 -3.61
C GLU A 116 -7.53 22.01 -3.90
N LYS A 117 -6.96 22.96 -3.14
CA LYS A 117 -5.55 23.36 -3.29
C LYS A 117 -4.55 22.24 -2.95
N ILE A 118 -5.01 21.21 -2.24
CA ILE A 118 -4.21 20.05 -1.85
C ILE A 118 -4.42 18.94 -2.87
N ASN A 119 -5.67 18.52 -3.06
CA ASN A 119 -6.01 17.34 -3.88
C ASN A 119 -6.21 17.62 -5.37
N ASN A 120 -6.30 18.90 -5.77
CA ASN A 120 -6.52 19.34 -7.15
C ASN A 120 -7.78 18.74 -7.80
N ILE A 121 -8.84 18.51 -7.01
CA ILE A 121 -10.13 17.99 -7.49
C ILE A 121 -11.20 19.08 -7.35
N PRO A 122 -11.55 19.79 -8.44
CA PRO A 122 -12.67 20.73 -8.39
C PRO A 122 -13.98 20.05 -8.00
N ALA A 123 -14.77 20.68 -7.14
CA ALA A 123 -16.01 20.07 -6.64
C ALA A 123 -16.98 19.72 -7.79
N GLU A 124 -17.04 20.55 -8.83
CA GLU A 124 -17.90 20.35 -9.99
C GLU A 124 -17.59 19.08 -10.78
N ILE A 125 -16.33 18.64 -10.85
CA ILE A 125 -15.97 17.44 -11.62
C ILE A 125 -16.47 16.18 -10.94
N THR A 126 -16.62 16.20 -9.60
CA THR A 126 -17.17 15.06 -8.83
C THR A 126 -18.65 14.81 -9.11
N ARG A 127 -19.38 15.81 -9.61
CA ARG A 127 -20.83 15.75 -9.89
C ARG A 127 -21.17 15.43 -11.35
N LEU A 128 -20.16 15.30 -12.22
CA LEU A 128 -20.37 14.83 -13.59
C LEU A 128 -20.91 13.39 -13.60
N PRO A 129 -21.58 12.92 -14.67
CA PRO A 129 -22.05 11.54 -14.75
C PRO A 129 -20.90 10.53 -14.66
N GLN A 130 -21.01 9.57 -13.74
CA GLN A 130 -20.02 8.51 -13.51
C GLN A 130 -20.73 7.18 -13.20
N PRO A 131 -20.10 6.03 -13.50
CA PRO A 131 -20.62 4.71 -13.11
C PRO A 131 -20.36 4.42 -11.63
N LEU A 132 -20.84 5.31 -10.74
CA LEU A 132 -20.51 5.28 -9.32
C LEU A 132 -21.03 4.00 -8.64
N SER A 133 -22.21 3.51 -9.03
CA SER A 133 -22.77 2.27 -8.46
C SER A 133 -21.89 1.07 -8.77
N GLU A 134 -21.45 0.95 -10.02
CA GLU A 134 -20.54 -0.09 -10.50
C GLU A 134 -19.17 0.05 -9.83
N ALA A 135 -18.69 1.29 -9.69
CA ALA A 135 -17.43 1.57 -9.03
C ALA A 135 -17.43 1.09 -7.57
N ILE A 136 -18.48 1.38 -6.80
CA ILE A 136 -18.62 0.92 -5.41
C ILE A 136 -18.74 -0.61 -5.35
N LYS A 137 -19.55 -1.23 -6.22
CA LYS A 137 -19.69 -2.70 -6.26
C LYS A 137 -18.36 -3.41 -6.58
N TYR A 138 -17.57 -2.81 -7.47
CA TYR A 138 -16.25 -3.34 -7.79
C TYR A 138 -15.30 -3.17 -6.62
N PHE A 139 -15.27 -1.99 -5.98
CA PHE A 139 -14.52 -1.74 -4.76
C PHE A 139 -14.84 -2.74 -3.64
N GLU A 140 -16.12 -3.00 -3.36
CA GLU A 140 -16.56 -4.02 -2.38
C GLU A 140 -16.06 -5.42 -2.75
N SER A 141 -15.95 -5.71 -4.05
CA SER A 141 -15.38 -6.97 -4.54
C SER A 141 -13.88 -7.05 -4.30
N LEU A 142 -13.14 -5.95 -4.45
CA LEU A 142 -11.72 -5.86 -4.11
C LEU A 142 -11.49 -6.03 -2.60
N VAL A 143 -12.32 -5.39 -1.76
CA VAL A 143 -12.29 -5.56 -0.29
C VAL A 143 -12.59 -7.00 0.09
N ARG A 144 -13.56 -7.64 -0.55
CA ARG A 144 -13.94 -9.04 -0.23
C ARG A 144 -12.78 -10.01 -0.43
N VAL A 145 -12.04 -9.88 -1.54
CA VAL A 145 -10.93 -10.80 -1.90
C VAL A 145 -9.59 -10.47 -1.24
N SER A 146 -9.45 -9.31 -0.59
CA SER A 146 -8.27 -8.98 0.18
C SER A 146 -8.31 -9.57 1.60
N ASN A 147 -7.15 -9.87 2.15
CA ASN A 147 -7.00 -10.33 3.54
C ASN A 147 -6.91 -9.15 4.51
N VAL A 148 -6.34 -8.02 4.08
CA VAL A 148 -6.05 -6.83 4.88
C VAL A 148 -6.09 -5.57 4.01
N ILE A 149 -6.47 -4.45 4.61
CA ILE A 149 -6.34 -3.12 4.01
C ILE A 149 -5.02 -2.50 4.42
N VAL A 150 -4.31 -1.88 3.47
CA VAL A 150 -3.07 -1.18 3.74
C VAL A 150 -3.19 0.26 3.26
N ALA A 151 -3.00 1.21 4.15
CA ALA A 151 -3.08 2.64 3.83
C ALA A 151 -1.92 3.40 4.45
N HIS A 152 -1.56 4.54 3.88
CA HIS A 152 -0.55 5.42 4.44
C HIS A 152 -1.22 6.44 5.34
N ASN A 153 -1.01 6.35 6.66
CA ASN A 153 -1.82 7.07 7.68
C ASN A 153 -3.25 6.51 7.83
N ALA A 154 -3.38 5.18 7.87
CA ALA A 154 -4.65 4.44 7.79
C ALA A 154 -5.81 4.89 8.69
N GLU A 155 -5.55 5.42 9.89
CA GLU A 155 -6.63 5.93 10.77
C GLU A 155 -7.37 7.12 10.13
N PHE A 156 -6.70 7.87 9.25
CA PHE A 156 -7.33 8.93 8.47
C PHE A 156 -8.33 8.37 7.46
N ASP A 157 -7.96 7.37 6.67
CA ASP A 157 -8.84 6.78 5.65
C ASP A 157 -9.99 5.98 6.26
N LYS A 158 -9.67 5.20 7.31
CA LYS A 158 -10.59 4.24 7.93
C LYS A 158 -11.89 4.89 8.41
N LYS A 159 -11.84 6.11 8.93
CA LYS A 159 -13.00 6.80 9.51
C LYS A 159 -14.07 7.20 8.48
N TRP A 160 -13.76 7.16 7.18
CA TRP A 160 -14.71 7.50 6.11
C TRP A 160 -15.58 6.33 5.68
N PHE A 161 -15.19 5.10 6.02
CA PHE A 161 -15.89 3.88 5.64
C PHE A 161 -16.93 3.49 6.69
N GLY A 162 -18.09 2.99 6.24
CA GLY A 162 -19.27 2.77 7.09
C GLY A 162 -20.09 4.04 7.34
N LEU A 163 -19.77 5.13 6.64
CA LEU A 163 -20.48 6.40 6.69
C LEU A 163 -21.01 6.78 5.31
N LYS A 164 -22.13 7.54 5.30
CA LYS A 164 -22.68 8.21 4.12
C LYS A 164 -22.76 7.26 2.90
N LYS A 165 -21.89 7.44 1.90
CA LYS A 165 -21.90 6.76 0.60
C LYS A 165 -20.90 5.59 0.52
N LEU A 166 -20.03 5.40 1.52
CA LEU A 166 -18.98 4.39 1.49
C LEU A 166 -19.34 3.17 2.32
N PRO A 167 -19.09 1.95 1.80
CA PRO A 167 -19.41 0.72 2.50
C PRO A 167 -18.54 0.56 3.75
N GLN A 168 -19.03 -0.20 4.73
CA GLN A 168 -18.24 -0.59 5.89
C GLN A 168 -17.14 -1.57 5.47
N ILE A 169 -15.93 -1.42 6.03
CA ILE A 169 -14.81 -2.33 5.80
C ILE A 169 -14.53 -3.12 7.07
N GLU A 170 -14.89 -4.40 7.05
CA GLU A 170 -14.64 -5.36 8.14
C GLU A 170 -13.39 -6.20 7.85
N LYS A 171 -12.24 -5.53 7.74
CA LYS A 171 -10.94 -6.16 7.52
C LYS A 171 -9.93 -5.59 8.51
N PRO A 172 -8.85 -6.33 8.84
CA PRO A 172 -7.70 -5.75 9.51
C PRO A 172 -7.14 -4.58 8.68
N TRP A 173 -6.54 -3.60 9.36
CA TRP A 173 -5.87 -2.46 8.73
C TRP A 173 -4.40 -2.43 9.14
N ILE A 174 -3.55 -2.15 8.18
CA ILE A 174 -2.13 -1.85 8.38
C ILE A 174 -1.88 -0.41 7.93
N CYS A 175 -1.30 0.39 8.83
CA CYS A 175 -0.79 1.71 8.52
C CYS A 175 0.68 1.60 8.07
N SER A 176 0.98 1.89 6.80
CA SER A 176 2.36 1.86 6.30
C SER A 176 3.26 2.92 6.95
N MET A 177 2.68 3.93 7.59
CA MET A 177 3.40 4.98 8.33
C MET A 177 3.72 4.57 9.78
N ASP A 178 2.87 3.78 10.43
CA ASP A 178 2.95 3.52 11.88
C ASP A 178 3.24 2.08 12.26
N ASP A 179 2.76 1.14 11.44
CA ASP A 179 2.77 -0.28 11.74
C ASP A 179 3.93 -1.00 11.05
N ILE A 180 4.46 -0.41 9.99
CA ILE A 180 5.63 -0.93 9.28
C ILE A 180 6.87 -0.22 9.80
N THR A 181 7.74 -0.98 10.45
CA THR A 181 9.10 -0.52 10.77
C THR A 181 9.98 -0.72 9.54
N TRP A 182 10.12 0.34 8.74
CA TRP A 182 10.93 0.33 7.53
C TRP A 182 12.42 0.07 7.83
N PRO A 183 13.14 -0.63 6.93
CA PRO A 183 14.57 -0.92 7.11
C PRO A 183 15.43 0.34 7.33
N ALA A 184 16.37 0.28 8.27
CA ALA A 184 17.18 1.43 8.68
C ALA A 184 18.11 1.97 7.58
N ASP A 185 18.53 1.11 6.65
CA ASP A 185 19.33 1.45 5.47
C ASP A 185 18.58 2.38 4.49
N ARG A 186 17.26 2.50 4.60
CA ARG A 186 16.45 3.46 3.85
C ARG A 186 16.56 4.89 4.37
N GLN A 187 17.16 5.10 5.55
CA GLN A 187 17.40 6.42 6.16
C GLN A 187 16.13 7.28 6.26
N LEU A 188 14.98 6.63 6.46
CA LEU A 188 13.69 7.29 6.59
C LEU A 188 13.52 7.88 7.98
N LYS A 189 12.76 8.98 8.06
CA LYS A 189 12.22 9.47 9.34
C LYS A 189 11.30 8.40 9.94
N THR A 190 11.05 8.47 11.26
CA THR A 190 10.14 7.54 11.96
C THR A 190 8.75 7.44 11.33
N ARG A 191 8.26 8.55 10.75
CA ARG A 191 6.98 8.64 10.04
C ARG A 191 7.21 9.36 8.72
N PRO A 192 7.71 8.68 7.68
CA PRO A 192 7.97 9.32 6.40
C PRO A 192 6.64 9.64 5.71
N SER A 193 6.62 10.67 4.86
CA SER A 193 5.51 10.83 3.92
C SER A 193 5.55 9.71 2.88
N VAL A 194 4.42 9.43 2.20
CA VAL A 194 4.38 8.43 1.12
C VAL A 194 5.40 8.76 0.02
N ARG A 195 5.62 10.05 -0.24
CA ARG A 195 6.64 10.55 -1.18
C ARG A 195 8.06 10.24 -0.73
N ASP A 196 8.40 10.55 0.52
CA ASP A 196 9.73 10.25 1.07
C ASP A 196 10.00 8.74 1.06
N LEU A 197 8.98 7.95 1.39
CA LEU A 197 9.02 6.49 1.34
C LEU A 197 9.25 6.00 -0.10
N ALA A 198 8.49 6.52 -1.08
CA ALA A 198 8.66 6.20 -2.49
C ALA A 198 10.09 6.50 -2.97
N LEU A 199 10.60 7.70 -2.68
CA LEU A 199 11.95 8.13 -3.05
C LEU A 199 13.04 7.25 -2.44
N ALA A 200 12.90 6.84 -1.17
CA ALA A 200 13.85 5.94 -0.50
C ALA A 200 13.90 4.52 -1.11
N TYR A 201 12.87 4.14 -1.86
CA TYR A 201 12.81 2.92 -2.65
C TYR A 201 13.10 3.16 -4.14
N GLY A 202 13.55 4.35 -4.54
CA GLY A 202 13.89 4.68 -5.92
C GLY A 202 12.67 4.81 -6.85
N VAL A 203 11.49 5.06 -6.30
CA VAL A 203 10.27 5.31 -7.07
C VAL A 203 10.19 6.82 -7.37
N PRO A 204 10.11 7.23 -8.65
CA PRO A 204 9.97 8.64 -8.99
C PRO A 204 8.60 9.16 -8.52
N VAL A 205 8.57 10.37 -7.97
CA VAL A 205 7.34 11.04 -7.56
C VAL A 205 7.02 12.13 -8.56
N TRP A 206 5.83 12.07 -9.16
CA TRP A 206 5.40 12.96 -10.25
C TRP A 206 4.10 13.72 -9.93
N ASN A 207 3.33 13.25 -8.95
CA ASN A 207 2.11 13.89 -8.49
C ASN A 207 1.91 13.50 -7.02
N ALA A 208 1.04 14.19 -6.29
CA ALA A 208 0.70 13.82 -4.92
C ALA A 208 -0.73 14.25 -4.64
N HIS A 209 -1.35 13.71 -3.59
CA HIS A 209 -2.71 14.09 -3.20
C HIS A 209 -3.71 13.77 -4.30
N ARG A 210 -3.55 12.57 -4.87
CA ARG A 210 -4.53 11.90 -5.71
C ARG A 210 -4.55 10.46 -5.27
N ALA A 211 -5.71 9.97 -4.85
CA ALA A 211 -5.78 8.75 -4.06
C ALA A 211 -5.12 7.53 -4.75
N LEU A 212 -5.42 7.32 -6.03
CA LEU A 212 -4.81 6.21 -6.76
C LEU A 212 -3.30 6.41 -7.00
N THR A 213 -2.82 7.65 -7.15
CA THR A 213 -1.39 7.90 -7.32
C THR A 213 -0.63 7.56 -6.04
N ASP A 214 -1.16 7.93 -4.88
CA ASP A 214 -0.54 7.61 -3.59
C ASP A 214 -0.60 6.09 -3.29
N CYS A 215 -1.67 5.40 -3.74
CA CYS A 215 -1.70 3.93 -3.78
C CYS A 215 -0.60 3.35 -4.68
N ILE A 216 -0.37 3.91 -5.88
CA ILE A 216 0.68 3.46 -6.80
C ILE A 216 2.06 3.61 -6.15
N TYR A 217 2.34 4.71 -5.47
CA TYR A 217 3.61 4.87 -4.76
C TYR A 217 3.84 3.78 -3.72
N LEU A 218 2.81 3.47 -2.93
CA LEU A 218 2.91 2.42 -1.93
C LEU A 218 3.05 1.02 -2.56
N ALA A 219 2.35 0.75 -3.67
CA ALA A 219 2.49 -0.49 -4.42
C ALA A 219 3.92 -0.65 -4.99
N GLU A 220 4.47 0.40 -5.59
CA GLU A 220 5.83 0.41 -6.14
C GLU A 220 6.91 0.22 -5.06
N VAL A 221 6.68 0.77 -3.86
CA VAL A 221 7.50 0.49 -2.67
C VAL A 221 7.42 -0.99 -2.29
N PHE A 222 6.22 -1.57 -2.25
CA PHE A 222 6.03 -2.98 -1.93
C PHE A 222 6.66 -3.92 -2.95
N ILE A 223 6.61 -3.60 -4.25
CA ILE A 223 7.32 -4.32 -5.32
C ILE A 223 8.83 -4.38 -5.03
N ARG A 224 9.41 -3.28 -4.57
CA ARG A 224 10.86 -3.16 -4.30
C ARG A 224 11.26 -3.58 -2.88
N CYS A 225 10.30 -3.99 -2.05
CA CYS A 225 10.54 -4.42 -0.68
C CYS A 225 10.71 -5.95 -0.61
N THR A 226 11.96 -6.40 -0.49
CA THR A 226 12.29 -7.83 -0.41
C THR A 226 11.75 -8.50 0.85
N GLU A 227 11.66 -7.77 1.97
CA GLU A 227 11.20 -8.28 3.27
C GLU A 227 9.69 -8.04 3.53
N LEU A 228 8.89 -7.75 2.49
CA LEU A 228 7.49 -7.30 2.65
C LEU A 228 6.64 -8.28 3.47
N GLU A 229 6.71 -9.58 3.23
CA GLU A 229 5.93 -10.60 3.95
C GLU A 229 6.13 -10.49 5.46
N LYS A 230 7.39 -10.40 5.87
CA LYS A 230 7.80 -10.28 7.27
C LYS A 230 7.35 -8.95 7.88
N LEU A 231 7.39 -7.87 7.10
CA LEU A 231 6.88 -6.56 7.54
C LEU A 231 5.37 -6.59 7.74
N LEU A 232 4.62 -7.23 6.84
CA LEU A 232 3.17 -7.36 6.93
C LEU A 232 2.75 -8.26 8.11
N ILE A 233 3.44 -9.38 8.33
CA ILE A 233 3.22 -10.24 9.51
C ILE A 233 3.42 -9.44 10.79
N ARG A 234 4.50 -8.67 10.89
CA ARG A 234 4.79 -7.81 12.06
C ARG A 234 3.75 -6.72 12.23
N ALA A 235 3.32 -6.08 11.15
CA ALA A 235 2.33 -5.00 11.19
C ALA A 235 0.95 -5.48 11.67
N LEU A 236 0.64 -6.77 11.48
CA LEU A 236 -0.55 -7.45 11.96
C LEU A 236 -0.48 -7.92 13.41
N GLU A 237 0.67 -7.78 14.08
CA GLU A 237 0.78 -8.12 15.50
C GLU A 237 -0.20 -7.28 16.34
N PRO A 238 -0.85 -7.88 17.36
CA PRO A 238 -1.71 -7.13 18.27
C PRO A 238 -0.97 -5.97 18.91
N LYS A 239 -1.58 -4.78 18.85
CA LYS A 239 -1.02 -3.54 19.39
C LYS A 239 -1.65 -3.18 20.71
N VAL A 240 -0.84 -2.63 21.60
CA VAL A 240 -1.26 -2.06 22.88
C VAL A 240 -1.02 -0.57 22.87
N LEU A 241 -1.90 0.19 23.53
CA LEU A 241 -1.70 1.61 23.74
C LEU A 241 -0.72 1.80 24.90
N LEU A 242 0.37 2.49 24.65
CA LEU A 242 1.40 2.79 25.64
C LEU A 242 1.38 4.28 25.97
N ARG A 243 1.52 4.58 27.26
CA ARG A 243 1.84 5.92 27.76
C ARG A 243 3.29 5.96 28.20
N ALA A 244 4.03 6.96 27.75
CA ALA A 244 5.41 7.18 28.17
C ALA A 244 5.48 7.87 29.53
N GLU A 245 6.33 7.36 30.41
CA GLU A 245 6.67 7.97 31.70
C GLU A 245 7.97 8.74 31.54
N ILE A 246 7.86 9.97 31.04
CA ILE A 246 9.03 10.76 30.69
C ILE A 246 8.91 12.20 31.17
N SER A 247 10.05 12.78 31.55
CA SER A 247 10.17 14.18 31.92
C SER A 247 9.96 15.09 30.69
N TYR A 248 9.71 16.38 30.93
CA TYR A 248 9.64 17.35 29.84
C TYR A 248 10.99 17.50 29.11
N GLU A 249 12.10 17.38 29.84
CA GLU A 249 13.47 17.51 29.32
C GLU A 249 13.79 16.36 28.36
N ASP A 250 13.33 15.15 28.69
CA ASP A 250 13.59 13.92 27.93
C ASP A 250 12.55 13.64 26.84
N ARG A 251 11.60 14.54 26.60
CA ARG A 251 10.51 14.38 25.61
C ARG A 251 10.99 13.99 24.20
N TYR A 252 12.26 14.28 23.87
CA TYR A 252 12.87 13.90 22.60
C TYR A 252 12.99 12.37 22.44
N LEU A 253 13.20 11.60 23.52
CA LEU A 253 13.24 10.13 23.47
C LEU A 253 11.89 9.57 23.04
N ALA A 254 10.80 10.05 23.65
CA ALA A 254 9.44 9.68 23.28
C ALA A 254 9.15 10.04 21.81
N LYS A 255 9.49 11.26 21.41
CA LYS A 255 9.32 11.72 20.02
C LYS A 255 10.09 10.86 19.01
N ASN A 256 11.35 10.53 19.31
CA ASN A 256 12.21 9.71 18.45
C ASN A 256 11.69 8.27 18.34
N ALA A 257 11.16 7.74 19.44
CA ALA A 257 10.44 6.47 19.49
C ALA A 257 9.02 6.54 18.91
N GLY A 258 8.64 7.63 18.24
CA GLY A 258 7.37 7.78 17.52
C GLY A 258 6.14 8.06 18.39
N PHE A 259 6.31 8.32 19.69
CA PHE A 259 5.21 8.74 20.55
C PHE A 259 4.72 10.12 20.17
N ARG A 260 3.46 10.42 20.50
CA ARG A 260 2.83 11.71 20.24
C ARG A 260 2.22 12.30 21.51
N TRP A 261 2.46 13.58 21.71
CA TRP A 261 1.88 14.35 22.80
C TRP A 261 0.43 14.75 22.48
N ASN A 262 -0.49 14.56 23.43
CA ASN A 262 -1.90 14.95 23.29
C ASN A 262 -2.62 14.29 22.11
N ASP A 263 -2.22 13.08 21.70
CA ASP A 263 -2.87 12.35 20.60
C ASP A 263 -3.96 11.41 21.16
N ALA A 264 -3.63 10.14 21.43
CA ALA A 264 -4.58 9.19 22.02
C ALA A 264 -4.87 9.46 23.50
N ILE A 265 -3.95 10.11 24.22
CA ILE A 265 -4.08 10.43 25.64
C ILE A 265 -3.80 11.92 25.85
N LYS A 266 -4.80 12.64 26.36
CA LYS A 266 -4.67 14.07 26.69
C LYS A 266 -3.66 14.25 27.83
N GLY A 267 -2.73 15.17 27.64
CA GLY A 267 -1.66 15.50 28.58
C GLY A 267 -0.53 14.46 28.65
N ALA A 268 -0.39 13.58 27.65
CA ALA A 268 0.63 12.53 27.67
C ALA A 268 1.21 12.21 26.30
N TRP A 269 2.44 11.68 26.31
CA TRP A 269 3.05 11.01 25.17
C TRP A 269 2.46 9.61 25.05
N SER A 270 1.89 9.27 23.90
CA SER A 270 1.26 7.97 23.67
C SER A 270 1.58 7.40 22.28
N ARG A 271 1.59 6.07 22.17
CA ARG A 271 1.74 5.34 20.90
C ARG A 271 1.09 3.95 20.99
N LYS A 272 0.51 3.49 19.88
CA LYS A 272 0.14 2.08 19.70
C LYS A 272 1.33 1.32 19.10
N MET A 273 1.74 0.20 19.70
CA MET A 273 2.77 -0.69 19.13
C MET A 273 2.62 -2.11 19.66
N SER A 274 3.31 -3.08 19.05
CA SER A 274 3.29 -4.47 19.53
C SER A 274 4.08 -4.60 20.83
N ARG A 275 3.78 -5.64 21.62
CA ARG A 275 4.53 -5.93 22.85
C ARG A 275 6.00 -6.24 22.58
N ARG A 276 6.32 -6.80 21.39
CA ARG A 276 7.70 -7.01 20.96
C ARG A 276 8.45 -5.68 20.79
N ASP A 277 7.82 -4.68 20.20
CA ASP A 277 8.47 -3.38 19.99
C ASP A 277 8.56 -2.56 21.28
N LYS A 278 7.62 -2.75 22.22
CA LYS A 278 7.68 -2.19 23.58
C LYS A 278 8.98 -2.56 24.29
N GLU A 279 9.45 -3.81 24.15
CA GLU A 279 10.68 -4.30 24.80
C GLU A 279 11.97 -3.60 24.31
N LYS A 280 11.89 -2.86 23.19
CA LYS A 280 13.03 -2.12 22.61
C LYS A 280 13.13 -0.68 23.11
N LEU A 281 12.17 -0.21 23.90
CA LEU A 281 12.15 1.16 24.39
C LEU A 281 13.19 1.37 25.49
N GLU A 282 13.91 2.48 25.42
CA GLU A 282 14.95 2.86 26.40
C GLU A 282 14.40 3.68 27.58
N PHE A 283 13.08 3.83 27.67
CA PHE A 283 12.40 4.59 28.72
C PHE A 283 11.14 3.86 29.21
N PRO A 284 10.70 4.08 30.46
CA PRO A 284 9.56 3.38 31.02
C PRO A 284 8.25 3.77 30.33
N VAL A 285 7.40 2.76 30.16
CA VAL A 285 6.06 2.88 29.59
C VAL A 285 5.10 1.94 30.32
N HIS A 286 3.84 2.33 30.43
CA HIS A 286 2.78 1.43 30.88
C HIS A 286 1.70 1.25 29.81
N GLU A 287 1.14 0.05 29.77
CA GLU A 287 -0.05 -0.24 28.96
C GLU A 287 -1.24 0.48 29.55
N VAL A 288 -2.02 1.14 28.70
CA VAL A 288 -3.25 1.82 29.06
C VAL A 288 -4.40 1.08 28.40
N ASP A 289 -5.38 0.67 29.19
CA ASP A 289 -6.58 0.04 28.66
C ASP A 289 -7.34 1.04 27.77
N PHE A 290 -7.75 0.55 26.61
CA PHE A 290 -8.48 1.33 25.62
C PHE A 290 -9.92 1.53 26.13
N HIS A 291 -10.16 2.57 26.91
CA HIS A 291 -11.52 3.09 27.09
C HIS A 291 -11.77 4.07 25.95
N ALA A 292 -12.28 3.52 24.83
CA ALA A 292 -12.97 4.29 23.81
C ALA A 292 -14.32 4.77 24.35
#